data_AF-A0A2V3ZTY9-F1
#
_entry.id   AF-A0A2V3ZTY9-F1
#
_cell.length_a   1.000
_cell.length_b   1.000
_cell.length_c   1.000
_cell.angle_alpha   90.00
_cell.angle_beta   90.00
_cell.angle_gamma   90.00
#
_symmetry.space_group_name_H-M   'P 1'
#
loop_
_entity.id
_entity.type
_entity.pdbx_description
1 polymer ?
#
loop_
_entity_poly.entity_id
_entity_poly.type
_entity_poly.pdbx_seq_one_letter_code
_entity_poly.pdbx_strand_id
1 'polypeptide(L)'
;MAWLITKYAITAALVVLISEVAKRSDKLGALIAALPMVTVLAMIWLYLEQQPEEKISNHAWYTFWYVLPTLPMFLMFPMLLPRFGFWVSLVASAIITIVCFAALAATMKRFGVFLL
;
A
#
# COMPACT_ATOMS: atom_id res chain seq x y z
N MET A 1 19.54 -3.19 18.37
CA MET A 1 19.93 -3.76 17.06
C MET A 1 19.20 -5.05 16.74
N ALA A 2 19.18 -6.07 17.61
CA ALA A 2 18.42 -7.31 17.38
C ALA A 2 16.95 -7.07 16.98
N TRP A 3 16.26 -6.14 17.66
CA TRP A 3 14.87 -5.77 17.35
C TRP A 3 14.64 -5.26 15.92
N LEU A 4 15.54 -4.40 15.42
CA LEU A 4 15.47 -3.90 14.04
C LEU A 4 15.76 -4.98 13.01
N ILE A 5 16.71 -5.87 13.32
CA ILE A 5 17.04 -7.03 12.47
C ILE A 5 15.83 -7.97 12.35
N THR A 6 15.14 -8.24 13.46
CA THR A 6 13.92 -9.06 13.47
C THR A 6 12.81 -8.43 12.62
N LYS A 7 12.56 -7.13 12.79
CA LYS A 7 11.56 -6.42 11.96
C LYS A 7 11.91 -6.53 10.47
N TYR A 8 13.17 -6.27 10.12
CA TYR A 8 13.64 -6.36 8.75
C TYR A 8 13.47 -7.78 8.18
N ALA A 9 13.89 -8.80 8.92
CA ALA A 9 13.77 -10.20 8.50
C ALA A 9 12.31 -10.60 8.26
N ILE A 10 11.39 -10.21 9.15
CA ILE A 10 9.96 -10.49 8.98
C ILE A 10 9.39 -9.75 7.77
N THR A 11 9.73 -8.48 7.58
CA THR A 11 9.26 -7.71 6.41
C THR A 11 9.77 -8.29 5.09
N ALA A 12 11.06 -8.66 5.03
CA ALA A 12 11.65 -9.28 3.85
C ALA A 12 11.03 -10.66 3.57
N ALA A 13 10.86 -11.48 4.61
CA ALA A 13 10.21 -12.79 4.49
C ALA A 13 8.78 -12.67 3.99
N LEU A 14 8.01 -11.69 4.48
CA LEU A 14 6.65 -11.42 4.01
C LEU A 14 6.64 -11.05 2.51
N VAL A 15 7.51 -10.13 2.07
CA VAL A 15 7.58 -9.72 0.65
C VAL A 15 7.95 -10.89 -0.26
N VAL A 16 8.92 -11.72 0.16
CA VAL A 16 9.33 -12.91 -0.59
C VAL A 16 8.17 -13.91 -0.66
N LEU A 17 7.50 -14.19 0.46
CA LEU A 17 6.35 -15.09 0.51
C LEU A 17 5.23 -14.65 -0.44
N ILE A 18 4.86 -13.37 -0.42
CA ILE A 18 3.83 -12.82 -1.31
C ILE A 18 4.24 -13.01 -2.78
N SER A 19 5.51 -12.73 -3.10
CA SER A 19 6.05 -12.87 -4.45
C SER A 19 6.03 -14.32 -4.94
N GLU A 20 6.41 -15.27 -4.08
CA GLU A 20 6.41 -16.70 -4.41
C GLU A 20 4.99 -17.27 -4.56
N VAL A 21 4.04 -16.82 -3.74
CA VAL A 21 2.64 -17.23 -3.90
C VAL A 21 2.04 -16.67 -5.19
N ALA A 22 2.36 -15.42 -5.54
CA ALA A 22 1.92 -14.82 -6.78
C ALA A 22 2.45 -15.56 -8.02
N LYS A 23 3.69 -16.05 -7.99
CA LYS A 23 4.25 -16.90 -9.07
C LYS A 23 3.49 -18.23 -9.24
N ARG A 24 2.94 -18.79 -8.16
CA ARG A 24 2.21 -20.06 -8.20
C ARG A 24 0.75 -19.90 -8.61
N SER A 25 0.11 -18.79 -8.27
CA SER A 25 -1.28 -18.51 -8.62
C SER A 25 -1.52 -17.01 -8.68
N ASP A 26 -1.85 -16.50 -9.86
CA ASP A 26 -2.17 -15.08 -10.04
C ASP A 26 -3.36 -14.63 -9.19
N LYS A 27 -4.38 -15.50 -9.03
CA LYS A 27 -5.59 -15.20 -8.24
C LYS A 27 -5.29 -15.12 -6.74
N LEU A 28 -4.57 -16.10 -6.19
CA LEU A 28 -4.19 -16.08 -4.77
C LEU A 28 -3.15 -14.98 -4.50
N GLY A 29 -2.23 -14.77 -5.43
CA GLY A 29 -1.27 -13.67 -5.39
C GLY A 29 -1.96 -12.31 -5.32
N ALA A 30 -2.93 -12.06 -6.22
CA ALA A 30 -3.70 -10.82 -6.22
C ALA A 30 -4.52 -10.63 -4.94
N LEU A 31 -5.14 -11.70 -4.41
CA LEU A 31 -5.87 -11.64 -3.14
C LEU A 31 -4.95 -11.25 -1.99
N ILE A 32 -3.81 -11.93 -1.85
CA ILE A 32 -2.86 -11.66 -0.77
C ILE A 32 -2.22 -10.28 -0.91
N ALA A 33 -1.91 -9.86 -2.14
CA ALA A 33 -1.36 -8.53 -2.41
C ALA A 33 -2.37 -7.41 -2.14
N ALA A 34 -3.67 -7.67 -2.27
CA ALA A 34 -4.73 -6.71 -1.94
C ALA A 34 -4.97 -6.58 -0.42
N LEU A 35 -4.57 -7.58 0.37
CA LEU A 35 -4.66 -7.50 1.83
C LEU A 35 -3.64 -6.47 2.36
N PRO A 36 -4.01 -5.66 3.36
CA PRO A 36 -3.13 -4.65 3.95
C PRO A 36 -2.10 -5.29 4.91
N MET A 37 -1.39 -6.32 4.47
CA MET A 37 -0.48 -7.13 5.30
C MET A 37 0.62 -6.28 5.94
N VAL A 38 1.17 -5.32 5.19
CA VAL A 38 2.19 -4.39 5.69
C VAL A 38 1.61 -3.48 6.78
N THR A 39 0.40 -2.96 6.58
CA THR A 39 -0.30 -2.12 7.57
C THR A 39 -0.63 -2.90 8.83
N VAL A 40 -1.15 -4.12 8.71
CA VAL A 40 -1.43 -4.99 9.86
C VAL A 40 -0.15 -5.26 10.64
N LEU A 41 0.95 -5.59 9.95
CA LEU A 41 2.24 -5.81 10.58
C LEU A 41 2.73 -4.52 11.30
N ALA A 42 2.58 -3.35 10.68
CA ALA A 42 2.91 -2.06 11.29
C ALA A 42 2.07 -1.78 12.55
N MET A 43 0.77 -2.06 12.52
CA MET A 43 -0.11 -1.90 13.68
C MET A 43 0.27 -2.83 14.83
N ILE A 44 0.64 -4.09 14.53
CA ILE A 44 1.16 -5.04 15.52
C ILE A 44 2.43 -4.46 16.17
N TRP A 45 3.35 -3.91 15.39
CA TRP A 45 4.54 -3.28 15.95
C TRP A 45 4.22 -2.06 16.83
N LEU A 46 3.32 -1.18 16.39
CA LEU A 46 2.89 -0.03 17.18
C LEU A 46 2.28 -0.45 18.52
N TYR A 47 1.47 -1.52 18.50
CA TYR A 47 0.88 -2.09 19.71
C TYR A 47 1.95 -2.69 20.64
N LEU A 48 2.89 -3.49 20.11
CA LEU A 48 3.99 -4.07 20.88
C LEU A 48 4.93 -3.00 21.46
N GLU A 49 5.07 -1.86 20.77
CA GLU A 49 5.84 -0.70 21.22
C GLU A 49 5.04 0.24 22.13
N GLN A 50 3.89 -0.22 22.63
CA GLN A 50 3.02 0.50 23.57
C GLN A 50 2.67 1.91 23.11
N GLN A 51 2.47 2.10 21.82
CA GLN A 51 2.04 3.38 21.28
C GLN A 51 0.59 3.66 21.67
N PRO A 52 0.19 4.94 21.79
CA PRO A 52 -1.18 5.31 22.12
C PRO A 52 -2.19 4.71 21.14
N GLU A 53 -3.35 4.26 21.63
CA GLU A 53 -4.42 3.70 20.80
C GLU A 53 -4.88 4.66 19.70
N GLU A 54 -4.87 5.97 19.98
CA GLU A 54 -5.17 7.02 19.01
C GLU A 54 -4.21 6.95 17.80
N LYS A 55 -2.93 6.67 18.02
CA LYS A 55 -1.93 6.56 16.94
C LYS A 55 -2.19 5.32 16.06
N ILE A 56 -2.60 4.22 16.68
CA ILE A 56 -2.95 2.97 15.98
C ILE A 56 -4.23 3.18 15.16
N SER A 57 -5.25 3.80 15.74
CA SER A 57 -6.51 4.15 15.07
C SER A 57 -6.29 5.10 13.89
N ASN A 58 -5.51 6.17 14.10
CA ASN A 58 -5.17 7.12 13.04
C ASN A 58 -4.43 6.44 11.90
N HIS A 59 -3.53 5.48 12.18
CA HIS A 59 -2.84 4.74 11.12
C HIS A 59 -3.83 3.98 10.22
N ALA A 60 -4.83 3.32 10.78
CA ALA A 60 -5.89 2.66 10.01
C ALA A 60 -6.75 3.67 9.23
N TRP A 61 -7.13 4.78 9.86
CA TRP A 61 -7.94 5.84 9.22
C TRP A 61 -7.25 6.47 8.01
N TYR A 62 -5.99 6.89 8.15
CA TYR A 62 -5.23 7.45 7.04
C TYR A 62 -4.98 6.42 5.94
N THR A 63 -4.68 5.18 6.30
CA THR A 63 -4.47 4.11 5.31
C THR A 63 -5.74 3.89 4.48
N PHE A 64 -6.92 3.91 5.08
CA PHE A 64 -8.18 3.79 4.36
C PHE A 64 -8.32 4.86 3.26
N TRP A 65 -8.08 6.13 3.60
CA TRP A 65 -8.13 7.23 2.64
C TRP A 65 -7.05 7.14 1.56
N TYR A 66 -5.85 6.65 1.92
CA TYR A 66 -4.74 6.49 0.97
C TYR A 66 -4.87 5.28 0.05
N VAL A 67 -5.74 4.31 0.35
CA VAL A 67 -6.05 3.22 -0.57
C VAL A 67 -6.89 3.69 -1.75
N LEU A 68 -7.90 4.55 -1.53
CA LEU A 68 -8.75 5.09 -2.62
C LEU A 68 -7.99 5.60 -3.86
N PRO A 69 -6.99 6.49 -3.74
CA PRO A 69 -6.26 7.05 -4.88
C PRO A 69 -5.28 6.07 -5.52
N THR A 70 -5.04 4.90 -4.90
CA THR A 70 -4.23 3.81 -5.49
C THR A 70 -5.04 2.83 -6.33
N LEU A 71 -6.37 2.77 -6.15
CA LEU A 71 -7.26 1.92 -6.96
C LEU A 71 -7.16 2.17 -8.48
N PRO A 72 -7.07 3.41 -8.99
CA PRO A 72 -6.94 3.67 -10.43
C PRO A 72 -5.72 3.00 -11.07
N MET A 73 -4.61 2.85 -10.34
CA MET A 73 -3.41 2.16 -10.85
C MET A 73 -3.70 0.70 -11.19
N PHE A 74 -4.48 -0.01 -10.37
CA PHE A 74 -4.83 -1.41 -10.63
C PHE A 74 -5.65 -1.61 -11.91
N LEU A 75 -6.37 -0.57 -12.38
CA LEU A 75 -7.09 -0.58 -13.64
C LEU A 75 -6.21 -0.11 -14.81
N MET A 76 -5.42 0.94 -14.61
CA MET A 76 -4.60 1.56 -15.67
C MET A 76 -3.39 0.71 -16.05
N PHE A 77 -2.70 0.12 -15.08
CA PHE A 77 -1.51 -0.69 -15.32
C PHE A 77 -1.77 -1.86 -16.30
N PRO A 78 -2.79 -2.73 -16.12
CA PRO A 78 -3.05 -3.81 -17.06
C PRO A 78 -3.49 -3.31 -18.45
N MET A 79 -4.08 -2.12 -18.56
CA MET A 79 -4.43 -1.52 -19.86
C MET A 79 -3.21 -0.99 -20.61
N LEU A 80 -2.23 -0.44 -19.90
CA LEU A 80 -1.00 0.13 -20.47
C LEU A 80 0.05 -0.95 -20.79
N LEU A 81 0.12 -2.01 -19.98
CA LEU A 81 1.11 -3.09 -20.08
C LEU A 81 1.26 -3.67 -21.50
N PRO A 82 0.18 -4.06 -22.22
CA PRO A 82 0.30 -4.62 -23.57
C PRO A 82 0.71 -3.60 -24.64
N ARG A 83 0.61 -2.28 -24.36
CA ARG A 83 0.86 -1.21 -25.34
C ARG A 83 2.26 -0.60 -25.22
N PHE A 84 2.74 -0.43 -23.99
CA PHE A 84 3.97 0.31 -23.70
C PHE A 84 5.06 -0.52 -23.00
N GLY A 85 4.75 -1.78 -22.66
CA GLY A 85 5.65 -2.65 -21.90
C GLY A 85 5.66 -2.33 -20.40
N PHE A 86 6.39 -3.14 -19.63
CA PHE A 86 6.34 -3.12 -18.15
C PHE A 86 6.81 -1.79 -17.54
N TRP A 87 8.02 -1.35 -17.84
CA TRP A 87 8.64 -0.20 -17.18
C TRP A 87 7.89 1.11 -17.45
N VAL A 88 7.49 1.35 -18.69
CA VAL A 88 6.73 2.55 -19.07
C VAL A 88 5.36 2.55 -18.40
N SER A 89 4.68 1.39 -18.38
CA SER A 89 3.37 1.26 -17.73
C SER A 89 3.45 1.47 -16.22
N LEU A 90 4.55 1.03 -15.58
CA LEU A 90 4.78 1.21 -14.15
C LEU A 90 4.99 2.69 -13.80
N VAL A 91 5.84 3.40 -14.56
CA VAL A 91 6.08 4.84 -14.34
C VAL A 91 4.82 5.65 -14.61
N ALA A 92 4.10 5.34 -15.69
CA ALA A 92 2.85 6.01 -16.03
C ALA A 92 1.79 5.82 -14.94
N SER A 93 1.60 4.59 -14.43
CA SER A 93 0.63 4.32 -13.37
C SER A 93 1.03 4.93 -12.03
N ALA A 94 2.33 5.01 -11.73
CA ALA A 94 2.84 5.75 -10.57
C ALA A 94 2.52 7.26 -10.66
N ILE A 95 2.75 7.88 -11.83
CA ILE A 95 2.40 9.31 -12.06
C ILE A 95 0.89 9.53 -11.89
N ILE A 96 0.07 8.65 -12.47
CA ILE A 96 -1.40 8.72 -12.31
C ILE A 96 -1.78 8.65 -10.83
N THR A 97 -1.16 7.75 -10.07
CA THR A 97 -1.40 7.61 -8.63
C THR A 97 -1.09 8.91 -7.88
N ILE A 98 0.05 9.55 -8.16
CA ILE A 98 0.43 10.84 -7.56
C ILE A 98 -0.62 11.92 -7.89
N VAL A 99 -1.08 11.99 -9.14
CA VAL A 99 -2.13 12.94 -9.56
C VAL A 99 -3.45 12.65 -8.83
N CYS A 100 -3.85 11.38 -8.71
CA CYS A 100 -5.04 10.98 -7.95
C CYS A 100 -4.94 11.33 -6.47
N PHE A 101 -3.76 11.15 -5.86
CA PHE A 101 -3.51 11.58 -4.48
C PHE A 101 -3.64 13.10 -4.33
N ALA A 102 -3.04 13.88 -5.23
CA ALA A 102 -3.13 15.35 -5.19
C ALA A 102 -4.59 15.80 -5.35
N ALA A 103 -5.34 15.18 -6.26
CA ALA A 103 -6.76 15.45 -6.46
C ALA A 103 -7.59 15.11 -5.21
N LEU A 104 -7.35 13.95 -4.60
CA LEU A 104 -8.03 13.52 -3.38
C LEU A 104 -7.71 14.44 -2.19
N ALA A 105 -6.44 14.80 -2.00
CA ALA A 105 -6.04 15.74 -0.96
C ALA A 105 -6.72 17.11 -1.16
N ALA A 106 -6.80 17.57 -2.40
CA ALA A 106 -7.47 18.83 -2.75
C ALA A 106 -9.00 18.78 -2.57
N THR A 107 -9.66 17.65 -2.79
CA THR A 107 -11.10 17.49 -2.51
C THR A 107 -11.35 17.35 -1.02
N MET A 108 -10.60 16.51 -0.31
CA MET A 108 -10.76 16.28 1.14
C MET A 108 -10.49 17.54 1.96
N LYS A 109 -9.54 18.39 1.52
CA LYS A 109 -9.33 19.72 2.10
C LYS A 109 -10.59 20.60 2.06
N ARG A 110 -11.45 20.47 1.04
CA ARG A 110 -12.74 21.21 0.96
C ARG A 110 -13.78 20.68 1.94
N PHE A 111 -13.66 19.43 2.36
CA PHE A 111 -14.53 18.80 3.36
C PHE A 111 -13.96 18.89 4.79
N GLY A 112 -12.87 19.64 5.00
CA GLY A 112 -12.26 19.85 6.32
C GLY A 112 -11.39 18.70 6.81
N VAL A 113 -11.09 17.69 5.97
CA VAL A 113 -10.17 16.59 6.31
C VAL A 113 -8.79 16.90 5.74
N PHE A 114 -7.84 17.21 6.62
CA PHE A 114 -6.44 17.47 6.25
C PHE A 114 -5.67 16.15 6.19
N LEU A 115 -5.44 15.66 4.96
CA LEU A 115 -4.64 14.46 4.69
C LEU A 115 -3.16 14.78 4.42
N LEU A 116 -2.78 16.06 4.28
CA LEU A 116 -1.43 16.56 3.98
C LEU A 116 -1.19 17.90 4.66
#